data_AF-A0A7C4KW42-F1
#
_entry.id   AF-A0A7C4KW42-F1
#
_cell.length_a   1.000
_cell.length_b   1.000
_cell.length_c   1.000
_cell.angle_alpha   90.00
_cell.angle_beta   90.00
_cell.angle_gamma   90.00
#
_symmetry.space_group_name_H-M   'P 1'
#
loop_
_entity.id
_entity.type
_entity.pdbx_description
1 polymer ?
#
loop_
_entity_poly.entity_id
_entity_poly.type
_entity_poly.pdbx_seq_one_letter_code
_entity_poly.pdbx_strand_id
1 'polypeptide(L)' 'MVEVLVFIVVEPKMLDSVGRALKEVACVKEILSITGEYDIIVRVEAKDLESALKIVKESILTVEGLFRS' A
#
# COMPACT_ATOMS: atom_id res chain seq x y z
N MET A 1 -2.85 1.89 19.08
CA MET A 1 -2.73 2.22 17.65
C MET A 1 -1.34 1.82 17.20
N VAL A 2 -1.27 1.18 16.04
CA VAL A 2 -0.03 0.70 15.44
C VAL A 2 0.12 1.32 14.06
N GLU A 3 1.35 1.61 13.67
CA GLU A 3 1.69 2.02 12.30
C GLU A 3 2.42 0.87 11.61
N VAL A 4 2.05 0.60 10.37
CA VAL A 4 2.66 -0.45 9.54
C VAL A 4 3.12 0.18 8.23
N LEU A 5 4.32 -0.20 7.80
CA LEU A 5 4.88 0.16 6.50
C LEU A 5 4.69 -1.01 5.54
N VAL A 6 4.07 -0.72 4.41
CA VAL A 6 3.87 -1.69 3.33
C VAL A 6 4.76 -1.31 2.17
N PHE A 7 5.66 -2.20 1.80
CA PHE A 7 6.56 -2.06 0.67
C PHE A 7 5.92 -2.75 -0.53
N ILE A 8 5.74 -2.01 -1.62
CA ILE A 8 4.93 -2.42 -2.75
C ILE A 8 5.78 -2.37 -4.03
N VAL A 9 5.73 -3.46 -4.78
CA VAL A 9 6.20 -3.54 -6.16
C VAL A 9 4.99 -3.40 -7.07
N VAL A 10 5.11 -2.55 -8.09
CA VAL A 10 4.03 -2.21 -9.01
C VAL A 10 4.45 -2.55 -10.43
N GLU A 11 3.50 -2.97 -11.26
CA GLU A 11 3.77 -3.11 -12.69
C GLU A 11 4.23 -1.77 -13.29
N PRO A 12 5.30 -1.73 -14.12
CA PRO A 12 5.95 -0.50 -14.54
C PRO A 12 5.04 0.56 -15.19
N LYS A 13 3.92 0.15 -15.78
CA LYS A 13 2.95 1.04 -16.44
C LYS A 13 1.78 1.47 -15.55
N MET A 14 1.68 0.91 -14.35
CA MET A 14 0.54 1.07 -13.44
C MET A 14 0.88 1.93 -12.21
N LEU A 15 2.12 2.44 -12.10
CA LEU A 15 2.59 3.18 -10.92
C LEU A 15 1.70 4.39 -10.58
N ASP A 16 1.36 5.22 -11.58
CA ASP A 16 0.47 6.37 -11.40
C ASP A 16 -0.95 5.95 -10.98
N SER A 17 -1.53 4.92 -11.62
CA SER A 17 -2.88 4.45 -11.29
C SER A 17 -2.94 3.81 -9.91
N VAL A 18 -1.93 3.02 -9.55
CA VAL A 18 -1.82 2.41 -8.22
C VAL A 18 -1.66 3.47 -7.15
N GLY A 19 -0.79 4.46 -7.36
CA GLY A 19 -0.63 5.57 -6.42
C GLY A 19 -1.92 6.34 -6.17
N ARG A 20 -2.76 6.52 -7.20
CA ARG A 20 -4.10 7.13 -7.05
C ARG A 20 -5.06 6.22 -6.29
N ALA A 21 -5.13 4.94 -6.63
CA ALA A 21 -6.00 3.98 -5.95
C ALA A 21 -5.64 3.86 -4.45
N LEU A 22 -4.35 3.84 -4.12
CA LEU A 22 -3.88 3.79 -2.73
C LEU A 22 -4.25 5.06 -1.94
N LYS A 23 -4.35 6.23 -2.58
CA LYS A 23 -4.81 7.48 -1.93
C LYS A 23 -6.28 7.42 -1.51
N GLU A 24 -7.09 6.58 -2.16
CA GLU A 24 -8.51 6.44 -1.84
C GLU A 24 -8.75 5.50 -0.65
N VAL A 25 -7.72 4.76 -0.21
CA VAL A 25 -7.79 3.90 0.96
C VAL A 25 -7.72 4.74 2.24
N ALA A 26 -8.85 4.90 2.92
CA ALA A 26 -8.99 5.79 4.09
C ALA A 26 -7.98 5.56 5.24
N CYS A 27 -7.41 4.35 5.34
CA CYS A 27 -6.45 3.99 6.39
C CYS A 27 -4.99 4.34 6.04
N VAL A 28 -4.75 4.87 4.84
CA VAL A 28 -3.42 5.28 4.37
C VAL A 28 -3.15 6.72 4.80
N LYS A 29 -2.09 6.90 5.59
CA LYS A 29 -1.62 8.23 6.02
C LYS A 29 -0.69 8.89 5.02
N GLU A 30 0.19 8.09 4.42
CA GLU A 30 1.30 8.58 3.61
C GLU A 30 1.63 7.58 2.52
N ILE A 31 1.95 8.09 1.33
CA ILE A 31 2.39 7.32 0.19
C ILE A 31 3.65 7.99 -0.34
N LEU A 32 4.72 7.22 -0.45
CA LEU A 32 6.02 7.65 -0.93
C LEU A 32 6.39 6.82 -2.15
N SER A 33 6.59 7.47 -3.30
CA SER A 33 7.23 6.83 -4.44
C SER A 33 8.73 6.82 -4.23
N ILE A 34 9.34 5.65 -4.30
CA ILE A 34 10.76 5.44 -4.05
C ILE A 34 11.42 4.74 -5.23
N THR A 35 12.73 4.92 -5.35
CA THR A 35 13.56 4.14 -6.27
C THR A 35 14.17 2.96 -5.53
N GLY A 36 14.23 1.77 -6.14
CA GLY A 36 14.93 0.61 -5.56
C GLY A 36 14.26 -0.70 -5.92
N GLU A 37 14.30 -1.66 -4.99
CA GLU A 37 13.62 -2.97 -5.11
C GLU A 37 12.10 -2.87 -5.02
N TYR A 38 11.60 -1.75 -4.49
CA TYR A 38 10.18 -1.42 -4.37
C TYR A 38 9.92 -0.07 -5.03
N ASP A 39 8.69 0.13 -5.49
CA ASP A 39 8.26 1.34 -6.18
C ASP A 39 7.53 2.31 -5.24
N ILE A 40 6.78 1.77 -4.27
CA ILE A 40 5.94 2.55 -3.36
C ILE A 40 6.08 2.04 -1.92
N ILE A 41 6.20 2.97 -0.97
CA ILE A 41 5.99 2.71 0.46
C ILE A 41 4.68 3.37 0.88
N VAL A 42 3.85 2.61 1.59
CA VAL A 42 2.59 3.09 2.16
C VAL A 42 2.63 2.99 3.68
N ARG A 43 2.31 4.09 4.36
CA ARG A 43 2.14 4.11 5.82
C ARG A 43 0.66 3.96 6.17
N VAL A 44 0.34 2.90 6.90
CA VAL A 44 -1.03 2.58 7.32
C VAL A 44 -1.13 2.71 8.83
N GLU A 45 -2.19 3.35 9.30
CA GLU A 45 -2.53 3.38 10.72
C GLU A 45 -3.70 2.43 11.01
N ALA A 46 -3.55 1.63 12.06
CA ALA A 46 -4.57 0.69 12.50
C ALA A 46 -4.70 0.67 14.03
N LYS A 47 -5.81 0.09 14.53
CA LYS A 47 -6.00 -0.08 15.98
C LYS A 47 -4.98 -1.04 16.59
N ASP A 48 -4.78 -2.17 15.93
CA ASP A 48 -3.94 -3.30 16.32
C ASP A 48 -3.38 -4.02 15.08
N LEU A 49 -2.49 -4.98 15.30
CA LEU A 49 -1.83 -5.73 14.22
C LEU A 49 -2.80 -6.57 13.38
N GLU A 50 -3.86 -7.11 13.99
CA GLU A 50 -4.86 -7.90 13.28
C GLU A 50 -5.64 -7.03 12.29
N SER A 51 -6.07 -5.86 12.74
CA SER A 51 -6.73 -4.85 11.90
C SER A 51 -5.80 -4.38 10.77
N ALA A 52 -4.51 -4.19 11.05
CA ALA A 52 -3.53 -3.81 10.03
C ALA A 52 -3.41 -4.88 8.93
N LEU A 53 -3.27 -6.15 9.32
CA LEU A 53 -3.20 -7.27 8.37
C LEU A 53 -4.46 -7.38 7.53
N LYS A 54 -5.63 -7.13 8.12
CA LYS A 54 -6.91 -7.11 7.41
C LYS A 54 -6.96 -5.99 6.37
N ILE A 55 -6.57 -4.77 6.74
CA ILE A 55 -6.49 -3.62 5.82
C ILE A 55 -5.56 -3.91 4.64
N VAL A 56 -4.38 -4.47 4.93
CA VAL A 56 -3.41 -4.84 3.87
C VAL A 56 -4.04 -5.84 2.91
N LYS A 57 -4.67 -6.90 3.41
CA LYS A 57 -5.25 -7.97 2.56
C LYS A 57 -6.48 -7.54 1.78
N GLU A 58 -7.38 -6.79 2.41
CA GLU A 58 -8.71 -6.48 1.85
C GLU A 58 -8.72 -5.17 1.05
N SER A 59 -7.83 -4.22 1.36
CA SER A 59 -7.82 -2.89 0.74
C SER A 59 -6.58 -2.64 -0.11
N ILE A 60 -5.38 -2.98 0.37
CA ILE A 60 -4.14 -2.67 -0.36
C ILE A 60 -3.92 -3.72 -1.44
N LEU A 61 -3.86 -5.01 -1.07
CA LEU A 61 -3.56 -6.08 -2.01
C LEU A 61 -4.62 -6.28 -3.09
N THR A 62 -5.81 -5.68 -2.95
CA THR A 62 -6.88 -5.73 -3.95
C THR A 62 -6.73 -4.69 -5.06
N VAL A 63 -5.80 -3.74 -4.92
CA VAL A 63 -5.47 -2.75 -5.96
C VAL A 63 -4.87 -3.47 -7.17
N GLU A 64 -5.39 -3.16 -8.36
CA GLU A 64 -4.91 -3.71 -9.64
C GLU A 64 -3.50 -3.19 -9.98
N GLY A 65 -2.63 -4.06 -10.51
CA GLY A 65 -1.25 -3.70 -10.89
C GLY A 65 -0.23 -3.87 -9.76
N LEU A 66 -0.63 -4.36 -8.58
CA LEU A 66 0.31 -4.78 -7.54
C LEU A 66 0.94 -6.12 -7.87
N PHE A 67 2.27 -6.19 -7.82
CA PHE A 67 2.98 -7.44 -8.00
C PHE A 67 2.82 -8.31 -6.73
N ARG A 68 2.28 -9.52 -6.90
CA ARG A 68 2.15 -10.51 -5.83
C ARG A 68 3.22 -11.57 -6.04
N SER A 69 4.28 -11.54 -5.24
CA SER A 69 5.26 -12.63 -5.15
C SER A 69 4.79 -13.70 -4.18
#